data_AF-A0A034VT67-F1
#
_entry.id   AF-A0A034VT67-F1
#
_cell.length_a   1.000
_cell.length_b   1.000
_cell.length_c   1.000
_cell.angle_alpha   90.00
_cell.angle_beta   90.00
_cell.angle_gamma   90.00
#
_symmetry.space_group_name_H-M   'P 1'
#
loop_
_entity.id
_entity.type
_entity.pdbx_description
1 polymer ?
#
loop_
_entity_poly.entity_id
_entity_poly.type
_entity_poly.pdbx_seq_one_letter_code
_entity_poly.pdbx_strand_id
1 'polypeptide(L)'
;CTVLGWGRIFEYGPKPDLILHTDVYIMPNEFCKERDDDFFFGMMCATDEDDFEKDSCFGDSGGPLICNGSVAGIVSFGNGCGVPDEAGYYTNVSSYRDWIRKNGLDKLRPVNYILLIVLQICITEN
;
A
#
# COMPACT_ATOMS: atom_id res chain seq x y z
N CYS A 1 -10.87 -3.67 -0.61
CA CYS A 1 -9.68 -3.09 -1.25
C CYS A 1 -8.64 -4.18 -1.32
N THR A 2 -7.68 -4.12 -2.24
CA THR A 2 -6.70 -5.19 -2.42
C THR A 2 -5.30 -4.66 -2.11
N VAL A 3 -4.60 -5.32 -1.20
CA VAL A 3 -3.16 -5.13 -0.98
C VAL A 3 -2.40 -6.25 -1.70
N LEU A 4 -1.24 -5.94 -2.25
CA LEU A 4 -0.43 -6.90 -3.00
C LEU A 4 1.06 -6.62 -2.85
N GLY A 5 1.87 -7.68 -2.94
CA GLY A 5 3.32 -7.58 -2.86
C GLY A 5 4.06 -8.92 -2.76
N TRP A 6 5.31 -8.83 -2.32
CA TRP A 6 6.26 -9.94 -2.15
C TRP A 6 6.78 -10.01 -0.69
N GLY A 7 6.02 -9.43 0.24
CA GLY A 7 6.23 -9.59 1.66
C GLY A 7 6.09 -11.04 2.09
N ARG A 8 6.44 -11.32 3.34
CA ARG A 8 6.37 -12.68 3.88
C ARG A 8 4.92 -13.19 3.87
N ILE A 9 4.75 -14.49 3.65
CA ILE A 9 3.41 -15.12 3.60
C ILE A 9 2.72 -15.09 4.98
N PHE A 10 3.51 -15.08 6.06
CA PHE A 10 3.06 -14.92 7.44
C PHE A 10 4.23 -14.37 8.28
N GLU A 11 3.99 -14.00 9.53
CA GLU A 11 5.03 -13.46 10.42
C GLU A 11 6.22 -14.44 10.55
N TYR A 12 7.45 -13.96 10.26
CA TYR A 12 8.68 -14.76 10.16
C TYR A 12 8.71 -15.85 9.06
N GLY A 13 7.67 -15.98 8.24
CA GLY A 13 7.57 -16.93 7.11
C GLY A 13 8.43 -16.56 5.90
N PRO A 14 8.51 -17.41 4.87
CA PRO A 14 9.28 -17.12 3.65
C PRO A 14 8.64 -15.99 2.84
N LYS A 15 9.41 -15.40 1.92
CA LYS A 15 8.88 -14.54 0.86
C LYS A 15 8.45 -15.42 -0.33
N PRO A 16 7.36 -15.06 -1.02
CA PRO A 16 6.87 -15.81 -2.18
C PRO A 16 7.70 -15.50 -3.44
N ASP A 17 7.76 -16.45 -4.37
CA ASP A 17 8.38 -16.25 -5.69
C ASP A 17 7.47 -15.45 -6.65
N LEU A 18 6.17 -15.50 -6.41
CA LEU A 18 5.14 -14.78 -7.17
C LEU A 18 4.51 -13.69 -6.32
N ILE A 19 3.94 -12.69 -6.98
CA ILE A 19 3.18 -11.66 -6.29
C ILE A 19 1.96 -12.28 -5.62
N LEU A 20 1.74 -11.94 -4.36
CA LEU A 20 0.54 -12.32 -3.61
C LEU A 20 -0.34 -11.09 -3.44
N HIS A 21 -1.62 -11.35 -3.19
CA HIS A 21 -2.59 -10.31 -2.90
C HIS A 21 -3.66 -10.84 -1.96
N THR A 22 -4.26 -9.93 -1.21
CA THR A 22 -5.43 -10.23 -0.38
C THR A 22 -6.34 -9.03 -0.28
N ASP A 23 -7.62 -9.29 0.00
CA ASP A 23 -8.62 -8.24 0.18
C ASP A 23 -8.76 -7.86 1.65
N VAL A 24 -8.76 -6.56 1.91
CA VAL A 24 -8.94 -5.94 3.22
C VAL A 24 -9.94 -4.78 3.14
N TYR A 25 -10.51 -4.40 4.28
CA TYR A 25 -11.50 -3.34 4.40
C TYR A 25 -10.90 -2.15 5.15
N ILE A 26 -11.10 -0.94 4.61
CA ILE A 26 -10.67 0.27 5.31
C ILE A 26 -11.55 0.44 6.55
N MET A 27 -10.91 0.60 7.70
CA MET A 27 -11.60 0.75 8.97
C MET A 27 -11.85 2.23 9.31
N PRO A 28 -12.86 2.53 10.15
CA PRO A 28 -13.03 3.86 10.71
C PRO A 28 -11.78 4.33 11.45
N ASN A 29 -11.51 5.64 11.45
CA ASN A 29 -10.34 6.19 12.15
C ASN A 29 -10.37 5.90 13.66
N GLU A 30 -11.55 5.84 14.25
CA GLU A 30 -11.76 5.50 15.66
C GLU A 30 -11.27 4.08 15.96
N PHE A 31 -11.58 3.12 15.07
CA PHE A 31 -11.10 1.74 15.19
C PHE A 31 -9.57 1.66 15.17
N CYS A 32 -8.92 2.42 14.28
CA CYS A 32 -7.45 2.46 14.17
C CYS A 32 -6.83 3.12 15.41
N LYS A 33 -7.39 4.25 15.84
CA LYS A 33 -6.89 5.01 16.98
C LYS A 33 -7.01 4.26 18.31
N GLU A 34 -8.04 3.42 18.47
CA GLU A 34 -8.19 2.57 19.65
C GLU A 34 -7.10 1.50 19.76
N ARG A 35 -6.41 1.17 18.65
CA ARG A 35 -5.37 0.12 18.56
C ARG A 35 -3.95 0.67 18.47
N ASP A 36 -3.80 1.93 18.07
CA ASP A 36 -2.51 2.60 17.99
C ASP A 36 -2.63 4.04 18.54
N ASP A 37 -2.01 4.26 19.69
CA ASP A 37 -1.97 5.57 20.37
C ASP A 37 -1.24 6.65 19.55
N ASP A 38 -0.33 6.24 18.67
CA ASP A 38 0.39 7.12 17.75
C ASP A 38 -0.40 7.39 16.46
N PHE A 39 -1.63 6.87 16.30
CA PHE A 39 -2.43 7.10 15.10
C PHE A 39 -2.71 8.60 14.87
N PHE A 40 -2.22 9.13 13.75
CA PHE A 40 -2.29 10.56 13.43
C PHE A 40 -2.82 10.86 12.02
N PHE A 41 -3.02 12.16 11.75
CA PHE A 41 -3.51 12.63 10.45
C PHE A 41 -2.62 12.15 9.29
N GLY A 42 -3.25 11.58 8.26
CA GLY A 42 -2.53 11.04 7.10
C GLY A 42 -2.28 9.54 7.21
N MET A 43 -2.69 8.92 8.31
CA MET A 43 -2.77 7.46 8.43
C MET A 43 -4.17 6.97 8.10
N MET A 44 -4.25 5.68 7.79
CA MET A 44 -5.47 4.87 7.76
C MET A 44 -5.08 3.43 8.11
N CYS A 45 -6.02 2.62 8.55
CA CYS A 45 -5.80 1.18 8.73
C CYS A 45 -6.83 0.37 7.95
N ALA A 46 -6.47 -0.87 7.64
CA ALA A 46 -7.36 -1.82 6.99
C ALA A 46 -7.14 -3.22 7.55
N THR A 47 -8.22 -3.99 7.66
CA THR A 47 -8.22 -5.39 8.11
C THR A 47 -9.44 -6.11 7.52
N ASP A 48 -9.47 -7.44 7.63
CA ASP A 48 -10.68 -8.24 7.40
C ASP A 48 -11.11 -8.83 8.75
N GLU A 49 -12.15 -8.25 9.36
CA GLU A 49 -12.64 -8.67 10.69
C GLU A 49 -13.22 -10.10 10.67
N ASP A 50 -13.54 -10.65 9.49
CA ASP A 50 -13.99 -12.04 9.34
C ASP A 50 -12.81 -13.02 9.11
N ASP A 51 -11.63 -12.52 8.74
CA ASP A 51 -10.44 -13.32 8.43
C ASP A 51 -9.14 -12.50 8.65
N PHE A 52 -8.71 -12.42 9.91
CA PHE A 52 -7.54 -11.63 10.30
C PHE A 52 -6.25 -12.09 9.61
N GLU A 53 -6.15 -13.32 9.10
CA GLU A 53 -4.94 -13.78 8.38
C GLU A 53 -4.70 -13.00 7.08
N LYS A 54 -5.69 -12.26 6.59
CA LYS A 54 -5.55 -11.36 5.44
C LYS A 54 -4.94 -10.03 5.84
N ASP A 55 -3.62 -9.94 5.68
CA ASP A 55 -2.87 -8.71 5.94
C ASP A 55 -1.70 -8.53 4.95
N SER A 56 -1.19 -7.31 4.90
CA SER A 56 0.17 -7.06 4.41
C SER A 56 1.19 -7.56 5.43
N CYS A 57 2.42 -7.85 5.00
CA CYS A 57 3.42 -8.34 5.93
C CYS A 57 4.82 -7.78 5.64
N PHE A 58 5.80 -8.20 6.44
CA PHE A 58 7.19 -7.77 6.35
C PHE A 58 7.73 -7.89 4.91
N GLY A 59 8.07 -6.75 4.33
CA GLY A 59 8.55 -6.64 2.95
C GLY A 59 7.55 -6.02 1.98
N ASP A 60 6.28 -5.85 2.37
CA ASP A 60 5.28 -5.14 1.57
C ASP A 60 5.31 -3.62 1.75
N SER A 61 6.05 -3.09 2.72
CA SER A 61 6.15 -1.64 2.98
C SER A 61 6.47 -0.85 1.71
N GLY A 62 5.69 0.20 1.45
CA GLY A 62 5.75 0.99 0.21
C GLY A 62 4.83 0.47 -0.90
N GLY A 63 4.28 -0.74 -0.75
CA GLY A 63 3.34 -1.35 -1.67
C GLY A 63 1.96 -0.67 -1.66
N PRO A 64 1.17 -0.85 -2.72
CA PRO A 64 -0.12 -0.16 -2.86
C PRO A 64 -1.25 -0.91 -2.14
N LEU A 65 -2.13 -0.14 -1.48
CA LEU A 65 -3.50 -0.55 -1.19
C LEU A 65 -4.42 0.03 -2.27
N ILE A 66 -5.01 -0.83 -3.09
CA ILE A 66 -5.83 -0.44 -4.23
C ILE A 66 -7.31 -0.59 -3.89
N CYS A 67 -8.06 0.50 -4.00
CA CYS A 67 -9.51 0.53 -3.84
C CYS A 67 -10.15 1.05 -5.12
N ASN A 68 -11.08 0.31 -5.71
CA ASN A 68 -11.79 0.70 -6.93
C ASN A 68 -10.83 1.17 -8.06
N GLY A 69 -9.73 0.43 -8.25
CA GLY A 69 -8.73 0.72 -9.29
C GLY A 69 -7.83 1.93 -9.01
N SER A 70 -7.90 2.54 -7.83
CA SER A 70 -7.06 3.68 -7.42
C SER A 70 -6.22 3.34 -6.19
N VAL A 71 -5.01 3.90 -6.09
CA VAL A 71 -4.18 3.76 -4.89
C VAL A 71 -4.78 4.63 -3.78
N ALA A 72 -5.34 3.98 -2.76
CA ALA A 72 -5.93 4.63 -1.59
C ALA A 72 -4.93 4.75 -0.44
N GLY A 73 -4.05 3.75 -0.31
CA GLY A 73 -3.06 3.68 0.76
C GLY A 73 -1.69 3.19 0.28
N ILE A 74 -0.67 3.43 1.09
CA ILE A 74 0.68 2.86 0.93
C ILE A 74 0.99 2.04 2.19
N VAL A 75 1.30 0.76 2.05
CA VAL A 75 1.64 -0.14 3.16
C VAL A 75 2.75 0.48 3.99
N SER A 76 2.56 0.57 5.32
CA SER A 76 3.53 1.18 6.22
C SER A 76 4.03 0.19 7.26
N PHE A 77 3.18 -0.19 8.21
CA PHE A 77 3.53 -1.05 9.34
C PHE A 77 2.31 -1.80 9.89
N GLY A 78 2.52 -2.66 10.87
CA GLY A 78 1.49 -3.36 11.63
C GLY A 78 2.12 -4.02 12.88
N ASN A 79 1.28 -4.42 13.83
CA ASN A 79 1.70 -5.18 15.01
C ASN A 79 1.73 -6.67 14.68
N GLY A 80 2.76 -7.10 13.95
CA GLY A 80 2.80 -8.44 13.34
C GLY A 80 2.08 -8.47 11.99
N CYS A 81 1.73 -9.67 11.51
CA CYS A 81 0.99 -9.85 10.26
C CYS A 81 -0.23 -10.72 10.53
N GLY A 82 -1.43 -10.18 10.30
CA GLY A 82 -2.68 -10.89 10.47
C GLY A 82 -2.99 -11.34 11.90
N VAL A 83 -2.62 -10.49 12.87
CA VAL A 83 -2.87 -10.73 14.29
C VAL A 83 -4.36 -10.46 14.58
N PRO A 84 -5.06 -11.35 15.31
CA PRO A 84 -6.45 -11.11 15.71
C PRO A 84 -6.62 -9.77 16.44
N ASP A 85 -7.71 -9.09 16.14
CA ASP A 85 -8.05 -7.77 16.69
C ASP A 85 -7.06 -6.63 16.35
N GLU A 86 -6.07 -6.86 15.47
CA GLU A 86 -5.15 -5.84 14.96
C GLU A 86 -5.50 -5.44 13.50
N ALA A 87 -4.79 -4.44 12.99
CA ALA A 87 -4.91 -4.00 11.60
C ALA A 87 -3.55 -3.64 10.98
N GLY A 88 -3.48 -3.74 9.66
CA GLY A 88 -2.38 -3.15 8.88
C GLY A 88 -2.56 -1.64 8.76
N TYR A 89 -1.49 -0.88 8.93
CA TYR A 89 -1.47 0.57 8.84
C TYR A 89 -0.83 1.05 7.54
N TYR A 90 -1.49 2.05 6.95
CA TYR A 90 -1.17 2.60 5.65
C TYR A 90 -1.07 4.12 5.72
N THR A 91 -0.19 4.69 4.89
CA THR A 91 -0.27 6.13 4.58
C THR A 91 -1.52 6.37 3.74
N ASN A 92 -2.41 7.24 4.18
CA ASN A 92 -3.62 7.63 3.46
C ASN A 92 -3.28 8.59 2.32
N VAL A 93 -3.30 8.08 1.08
CA VAL A 93 -2.92 8.86 -0.12
C VAL A 93 -3.80 10.10 -0.29
N SER A 94 -5.08 10.03 0.10
CA SER A 94 -6.01 11.15 -0.05
C SER A 94 -5.56 12.38 0.75
N SER A 95 -4.98 12.18 1.94
CA SER A 95 -4.46 13.23 2.81
C SER A 95 -3.25 13.96 2.24
N TYR A 96 -2.52 13.34 1.30
CA TYR A 96 -1.32 13.90 0.70
C TYR A 96 -1.51 14.34 -0.76
N ARG A 97 -2.75 14.35 -1.29
CA ARG A 97 -3.02 14.68 -2.70
C ARG A 97 -2.42 16.00 -3.17
N ASP A 98 -2.47 17.04 -2.35
CA ASP A 98 -1.94 18.36 -2.73
C ASP A 98 -0.41 18.35 -2.77
N TRP A 99 0.23 17.66 -1.82
CA TRP A 99 1.68 17.44 -1.84
C TRP A 99 2.10 16.60 -3.05
N ILE A 100 1.34 15.54 -3.37
CA ILE A 100 1.58 14.69 -4.55
C ILE A 100 1.44 15.51 -5.82
N ARG A 101 0.36 16.28 -6.00
CA ARG A 101 0.17 17.15 -7.18
C ARG A 101 1.30 18.15 -7.33
N LYS A 102 1.70 18.80 -6.23
CA LYS A 102 2.81 19.76 -6.23
C LYS A 102 4.16 19.13 -6.59
N ASN A 103 4.36 17.83 -6.37
CA ASN A 103 5.65 17.16 -6.54
C ASN A 103 5.67 16.04 -7.58
N GLY A 104 4.53 15.71 -8.18
CA GLY A 104 4.34 14.64 -9.14
C GLY A 104 4.74 15.03 -10.56
N LEU A 105 4.18 14.31 -11.55
CA LEU A 105 4.62 14.35 -12.95
C LEU A 105 4.56 15.73 -13.61
N ASP A 106 3.81 16.69 -13.06
CA ASP A 106 3.80 18.09 -13.52
C ASP A 106 5.18 18.78 -13.36
N LYS A 107 6.09 18.21 -12.56
CA LYS A 107 7.50 18.60 -12.48
C LYS A 107 8.43 17.85 -13.43
N LEU A 108 8.00 16.74 -14.03
CA LEU A 108 8.79 16.07 -15.07
C LEU A 108 8.72 16.93 -16.33
N ARG A 109 9.80 17.70 -16.57
CA ARG A 109 9.97 18.45 -17.80
C ARG A 109 9.75 17.52 -19.02
N PRO A 110 9.20 18.02 -20.15
CA PRO A 110 8.87 17.23 -21.34
C PRO A 110 10.03 16.39 -21.93
N VAL A 111 11.27 16.68 -21.53
CA VAL A 111 12.47 15.90 -21.86
C VAL A 111 12.34 14.43 -21.39
N ASN A 112 11.64 14.18 -20.28
CA ASN A 112 11.47 12.81 -19.77
C ASN A 112 10.42 12.00 -20.53
N TYR A 113 9.44 12.64 -21.20
CA TYR A 113 8.45 11.90 -21.99
C TYR A 113 9.06 11.29 -23.25
N ILE A 114 9.96 12.02 -23.94
CA ILE A 114 10.68 11.47 -25.10
C ILE A 114 11.57 10.30 -24.66
N LEU A 115 12.27 10.43 -23.54
CA LEU A 115 13.12 9.36 -23.01
C LEU A 115 12.30 8.13 -22.60
N LEU A 116 11.15 8.32 -21.95
CA LEU A 116 10.24 7.23 -21.57
C LEU A 116 9.62 6.55 -22.80
N ILE A 117 9.24 7.32 -23.83
CA ILE A 117 8.75 6.76 -25.10
C ILE A 117 9.85 5.97 -25.81
N VAL A 118 11.08 6.48 -25.86
CA VAL A 118 12.23 5.78 -26.44
C VAL A 118 12.53 4.49 -25.66
N LEU A 119 12.53 4.53 -24.33
CA LEU A 119 12.70 3.33 -23.50
C LEU A 119 11.58 2.31 -23.71
N GLN A 120 10.32 2.75 -23.81
CA GLN A 120 9.19 1.86 -24.05
C GLN A 120 9.26 1.19 -25.43
N ILE A 121 9.70 1.91 -26.47
CA ILE A 121 9.95 1.35 -27.81
C ILE A 121 11.09 0.32 -27.75
N CYS A 122 12.22 0.66 -27.11
CA CYS A 122 13.35 -0.26 -26.99
C CYS A 122 13.04 -1.54 -26.17
N ILE A 123 12.08 -1.48 -25.24
CA ILE A 123 11.67 -2.64 -24.44
C ILE A 123 10.63 -3.51 -25.18
N THR A 124 9.88 -2.95 -26.12
CA THR A 124 8.81 -3.66 -26.85
C THR A 124 9.24 -4.26 -28.20
N GLU A 125 10.40 -3.87 -28.72
CA GLU A 125 10.98 -4.41 -29.97
C GLU A 125 11.93 -5.62 -29.77
N ASN A 126 11.88 -6.30 -28.62
CA ASN A 126 12.70 -7.50 -28.35
C ASN A 126 11.85 -8.71 -27.96
#